data_AF-A0A329NS86-F1
#
_entry.id   AF-A0A329NS86-F1
#
_cell.length_a   1.000
_cell.length_b   1.000
_cell.length_c   1.000
_cell.angle_alpha   90.00
_cell.angle_beta   90.00
_cell.angle_gamma   90.00
#
_symmetry.space_group_name_H-M   'P 1'
#
loop_
_entity.id
_entity.type
_entity.pdbx_description
1 polymer ?
#
loop_
_entity_poly.entity_id
_entity_poly.type
_entity_poly.pdbx_seq_one_letter_code
_entity_poly.pdbx_strand_id
1 'polypeptide(L)' 'MINAFKELKKVTWPSGRELRRDTAIVIVTIIIMAVFLGLTDEIVTQLFNLYIQL' A
#
# COMPACT_ATOMS: atom_id res chain seq x y z
N MET A 1 -33.44 -8.80 -8.92
CA MET A 1 -32.99 -7.56 -8.23
C MET A 1 -33.16 -7.63 -6.70
N ILE A 2 -34.27 -8.15 -6.17
CA ILE A 2 -34.55 -8.25 -4.72
C ILE A 2 -33.46 -9.01 -3.92
N ASN A 3 -32.82 -10.01 -4.52
CA ASN A 3 -31.78 -10.80 -3.86
C ASN A 3 -30.50 -10.00 -3.55
N ALA A 4 -30.15 -9.01 -4.38
CA ALA A 4 -28.95 -8.18 -4.16
C ALA A 4 -29.08 -7.30 -2.90
N PHE A 5 -30.27 -6.74 -2.65
CA PHE A 5 -30.54 -5.96 -1.44
C PHE A 5 -30.51 -6.81 -0.16
N LYS A 6 -30.84 -8.10 -0.24
CA LYS A 6 -30.69 -9.03 0.89
C LYS A 6 -29.23 -9.32 1.19
N GLU A 7 -28.37 -9.35 0.17
CA GLU A 7 -26.93 -9.59 0.34
C GLU A 7 -26.21 -8.40 0.98
N LEU A 8 -26.61 -7.17 0.67
CA LEU A 8 -26.08 -5.96 1.30
C LEU A 8 -26.27 -5.92 2.82
N LYS A 9 -27.29 -6.62 3.35
CA LYS A 9 -27.52 -6.73 4.81
C LYS A 9 -26.57 -7.71 5.51
N LYS A 10 -25.88 -8.58 4.76
CA LYS A 10 -24.88 -9.50 5.30
C LYS A 10 -23.50 -8.83 5.44
N VAL A 11 -23.30 -7.69 4.78
CA VAL A 11 -22.03 -6.95 4.85
C VAL A 11 -21.98 -6.18 6.15
N THR A 12 -20.92 -6.40 6.92
CA THR A 12 -20.60 -5.62 8.11
C THR A 12 -19.95 -4.31 7.68
N TRP A 13 -20.65 -3.20 7.90
CA TRP A 13 -20.07 -1.87 7.67
C TRP A 13 -19.14 -1.51 8.83
N PRO A 14 -17.89 -1.14 8.54
CA PRO A 14 -16.92 -0.81 9.58
C PRO A 14 -17.34 0.47 10.30
N SER A 15 -17.01 0.55 11.58
CA SER A 15 -17.13 1.79 12.33
C SER A 15 -16.12 2.83 11.81
N GLY A 16 -16.43 4.13 11.97
CA GLY A 16 -15.51 5.20 11.55
C GLY A 16 -14.14 5.15 12.24
N ARG A 17 -14.04 4.47 13.41
CA ARG A 17 -12.78 4.22 14.10
C ARG A 17 -11.96 3.12 13.40
N GLU A 18 -12.61 2.03 12.99
CA GLU A 18 -11.97 0.95 12.24
C GLU A 18 -11.44 1.46 10.90
N LEU A 19 -12.24 2.24 10.18
CA LEU A 19 -11.82 2.81 8.90
C LEU A 19 -10.53 3.65 9.03
N ARG A 20 -10.44 4.51 10.05
CA ARG A 20 -9.23 5.32 10.30
C ARG A 20 -8.02 4.46 10.65
N ARG A 21 -8.21 3.41 11.45
CA ARG A 21 -7.13 2.46 11.78
C ARG A 21 -6.65 1.76 10.52
N ASP A 22 -7.56 1.27 9.71
CA ASP A 22 -7.24 0.49 8.51
C ASP A 22 -6.56 1.39 7.45
N THR A 23 -7.01 2.63 7.28
CA THR A 23 -6.29 3.63 6.47
C THR A 23 -4.89 3.95 7.02
N ALA A 24 -4.74 4.09 8.34
CA ALA A 24 -3.43 4.36 8.95
C ALA A 24 -2.45 3.20 8.69
N ILE A 25 -2.92 1.94 8.77
CA ILE A 25 -2.12 0.76 8.45
C ILE A 25 -1.62 0.85 6.99
N VAL A 26 -2.53 1.14 6.04
CA VAL A 26 -2.16 1.27 4.62
C VAL A 26 -1.15 2.39 4.37
N ILE A 27 -1.29 3.53 5.05
CA ILE A 27 -0.32 4.63 4.93
C ILE A 27 1.07 4.18 5.40
N VAL A 28 1.14 3.50 6.54
CA VAL A 28 2.41 3.00 7.09
C VAL A 28 3.04 1.98 6.15
N THR A 29 2.27 1.04 5.59
CA THR A 29 2.82 0.03 4.68
C THR A 29 3.34 0.66 3.39
N ILE A 30 2.64 1.66 2.84
CA ILE A 30 3.10 2.39 1.64
C ILE A 30 4.38 3.18 1.92
N ILE A 31 4.49 3.85 3.07
CA ILE A 31 5.71 4.58 3.44
C ILE A 31 6.91 3.64 3.51
N ILE A 32 6.75 2.46 4.12
CA ILE A 32 7.82 1.45 4.20
C ILE A 32 8.24 1.00 2.80
N MET A 33 7.27 0.69 1.92
CA MET A 33 7.58 0.30 0.54
C MET A 33 8.24 1.41 -0.25
N ALA A 34 7.81 2.67 -0.09
CA ALA A 34 8.40 3.81 -0.77
C ALA A 34 9.87 4.01 -0.39
N VAL A 35 10.20 3.89 0.90
CA VAL A 35 11.59 3.95 1.37
C VAL A 35 12.41 2.79 0.82
N PHE A 36 11.87 1.56 0.88
CA PHE A 36 12.57 0.38 0.37
C PHE A 36 12.87 0.49 -1.13
N LEU A 37 11.88 0.85 -1.93
CA LEU A 37 12.03 1.02 -3.38
C LEU A 37 12.99 2.16 -3.70
N GLY A 38 12.82 3.33 -3.06
CA GLY A 38 13.70 4.48 -3.29
C GLY A 38 15.17 4.18 -2.96
N LEU A 39 15.44 3.45 -1.86
CA LEU A 39 16.80 3.00 -1.54
C LEU A 39 17.32 1.98 -2.56
N THR A 40 16.47 1.07 -3.00
CA THR A 40 16.84 0.06 -4.02
C THR A 40 17.19 0.74 -5.34
N ASP A 41 16.38 1.70 -5.79
CA ASP A 41 16.60 2.45 -7.02
C ASP A 41 17.95 3.20 -6.97
N GLU A 42 18.23 3.92 -5.87
CA GLU A 42 19.49 4.64 -5.67
C GLU A 42 20.71 3.70 -5.69
N ILE A 43 20.65 2.57 -4.98
CA ILE A 43 21.74 1.58 -4.97
C ILE A 43 21.97 1.04 -6.37
N VAL A 44 20.90 0.68 -7.06
CA VAL A 44 20.97 0.14 -8.42
C VAL A 44 21.57 1.18 -9.36
N THR A 45 21.11 2.43 -9.34
CA THR A 45 21.66 3.51 -10.16
C THR A 45 23.15 3.74 -9.90
N GLN A 46 23.59 3.72 -8.65
CA GLN A 46 25.02 3.86 -8.31
C GLN A 46 25.86 2.70 -8.85
N LEU A 47 25.38 1.46 -8.70
CA LEU A 47 26.05 0.27 -9.23
C LEU A 47 26.15 0.29 -10.76
N PHE A 48 25.08 0.68 -11.45
CA PHE A 48 25.09 0.83 -12.90
C PHE A 48 26.04 1.93 -13.38
N ASN A 49 26.06 3.08 -12.70
CA ASN A 49 26.99 4.16 -13.02
C ASN A 49 28.45 3.73 -12.85
N LEU A 50 28.77 2.99 -11.79
CA LEU A 50 30.10 2.43 -11.57
C LEU A 50 30.48 1.44 -12.69
N TYR A 51 29.56 0.57 -13.09
CA TYR A 51 29.78 -0.39 -14.17
C TYR A 51 30.02 0.31 -15.53
N ILE A 52 29.33 1.41 -15.81
CA ILE A 52 29.51 2.18 -17.07
C ILE A 52 30.84 2.95 -17.08
N GLN A 53 31.36 3.32 -15.91
CA GLN A 53 32.64 4.04 -15.78
C GLN A 53 33.88 3.12 -15.75
N LEU A 54 33.67 1.83 -15.50
CA LEU A 54 34.68 0.76 -15.61
C LEU A 54 34.98 0.43 -17.07
#